data_AF-A0A2E3D483-F1
#
_entry.id   AF-A0A2E3D483-F1
#
_cell.length_a   1.000
_cell.length_b   1.000
_cell.length_c   1.000
_cell.angle_alpha   90.00
_cell.angle_beta   90.00
_cell.angle_gamma   90.00
#
_symmetry.space_group_name_H-M   'P 1'
#
loop_
_entity.id
_entity.type
_entity.pdbx_description
1 polymer ?
#
loop_
_entity_poly.entity_id
_entity_poly.type
_entity_poly.pdbx_seq_one_letter_code
_entity_poly.pdbx_strand_id
1 'polypeptide(L)'
;MVLLGSLSHAMVHAENVLHVKAGKTHELSAQQSVLSYDKLILEDGAVLKVPNELEQLQLNAAWAEIGNGVSILAQGPAGKDGAAGADQEGQAEECKAGKRGADGTHGTQGGEGVALTMVMGIAKLGSLTINSRGGDGGNGGSGGQGQQGGAFDKCNAPAGGAGGAGGDGGDGGNGGQVSLTYRLLVDQGNQDDVRSRISVQNGGGKGGQAGAGGKGGAGTEGKYITMRTLTGNRKWMAGGDEGETGVAGKPGRDGVKGQVLVQQDLRDRMDAMLQNQSAQVTALKDQLVTKLAEEKKQVEEAAKQAISALEQQVISLQSNMQGAADQTAVDQSITQIGQQVEQQSARIDELGAKLEQSIKAMQSQLDQMSKQVNSLNDKVDSLSSNNNSQ
;
A
#
# COMPACT_ATOMS: atom_id res chain seq x y z
N MET A 1 24.01 13.42 59.50
CA MET A 1 24.48 12.82 58.24
C MET A 1 23.31 12.03 57.66
N VAL A 2 22.50 12.65 56.80
CA VAL A 2 21.32 12.03 56.19
C VAL A 2 21.71 11.70 54.75
N LEU A 3 21.85 10.41 54.43
CA LEU A 3 22.03 9.94 53.07
C LEU A 3 20.68 10.00 52.33
N LEU A 4 20.57 10.90 51.35
CA LEU A 4 19.56 10.80 50.30
C LEU A 4 19.99 9.70 49.33
N GLY A 5 19.27 8.58 49.33
CA GLY A 5 19.34 7.56 48.29
C GLY A 5 18.41 7.94 47.14
N SER A 6 18.98 8.43 46.04
CA SER A 6 18.29 8.62 44.77
C SER A 6 18.03 7.25 44.11
N LEU A 7 16.77 6.80 44.10
CA LEU A 7 16.35 5.68 43.25
C LEU A 7 16.09 6.20 41.82
N SER A 8 17.09 6.03 40.96
CA SER A 8 16.93 6.12 39.51
C SER A 8 16.24 4.84 39.03
N HIS A 9 14.93 4.90 38.74
CA HIS A 9 14.22 3.83 38.05
C HIS A 9 14.48 3.96 36.55
N ALA A 10 15.36 3.11 36.00
CA ALA A 10 15.40 2.88 34.56
C ALA A 10 14.14 2.10 34.18
N MET A 11 13.20 2.74 33.48
CA MET A 11 12.14 2.03 32.78
C MET A 11 12.79 1.27 31.61
N VAL A 12 13.01 -0.03 31.81
CA VAL A 12 13.29 -0.95 30.71
C VAL A 12 11.98 -1.14 29.97
N HIS A 13 11.78 -0.43 28.86
CA HIS A 13 10.69 -0.75 27.93
C HIS A 13 11.03 -2.10 27.29
N ALA A 14 10.24 -3.12 27.61
CA ALA A 14 10.30 -4.39 26.89
C ALA A 14 9.92 -4.12 25.43
N GLU A 15 10.77 -4.56 24.51
CA GLU A 15 10.50 -4.48 23.07
C GLU A 15 9.18 -5.19 22.76
N ASN A 16 8.26 -4.51 22.08
CA ASN A 16 6.97 -5.09 21.71
C ASN A 16 7.13 -5.95 20.45
N VAL A 17 7.47 -7.21 20.66
CA VAL A 17 7.76 -8.18 19.61
C VAL A 17 6.60 -9.16 19.43
N LEU A 18 6.09 -9.27 18.20
CA LEU A 18 5.25 -10.39 17.78
C LEU A 18 6.07 -11.35 16.93
N HIS A 19 6.25 -12.58 17.42
CA HIS A 19 6.91 -13.65 16.68
C HIS A 19 5.96 -14.84 16.46
N VAL A 20 5.56 -15.05 15.22
CA VAL A 20 4.79 -16.22 14.78
C VAL A 20 5.74 -17.23 14.13
N LYS A 21 5.80 -18.42 14.72
CA LYS A 21 6.65 -19.52 14.24
C LYS A 21 6.17 -20.09 12.90
N ALA A 22 7.08 -20.76 12.20
CA ALA A 22 6.83 -21.32 10.89
C ALA A 22 5.59 -22.24 10.89
N GLY A 23 4.70 -22.03 9.93
CA GLY A 23 3.44 -22.77 9.79
C GLY A 23 2.44 -22.61 10.94
N LYS A 24 2.68 -21.70 11.89
CA LYS A 24 1.76 -21.47 13.03
C LYS A 24 0.79 -20.34 12.72
N THR A 25 -0.41 -20.47 13.29
CA THR A 25 -1.44 -19.43 13.28
C THR A 25 -1.40 -18.66 14.59
N HIS A 26 -1.38 -17.35 14.50
CA HIS A 26 -1.59 -16.43 15.62
C HIS A 26 -2.84 -15.62 15.37
N GLU A 27 -3.78 -15.64 16.32
CA GLU A 27 -5.01 -14.86 16.26
C GLU A 27 -4.85 -13.59 17.08
N LEU A 28 -5.14 -12.45 16.46
CA LEU A 28 -5.06 -11.15 17.11
C LEU A 28 -6.23 -10.96 18.10
N SER A 29 -6.09 -9.99 19.01
CA SER A 29 -7.16 -9.62 19.94
C SER A 29 -8.29 -8.89 19.21
N ALA A 30 -9.54 -9.30 19.43
CA ALA A 30 -10.73 -8.64 18.89
C ALA A 30 -11.03 -7.28 19.55
N GLN A 31 -10.30 -6.91 20.62
CA GLN A 31 -10.51 -5.67 21.37
C GLN A 31 -9.62 -4.52 20.87
N GLN A 32 -8.65 -4.81 20.00
CA GLN A 32 -7.65 -3.84 19.55
C GLN A 32 -7.70 -3.70 18.03
N SER A 33 -8.23 -2.57 17.56
CA SER A 33 -8.22 -2.20 16.14
C SER A 33 -6.90 -1.53 15.72
N VAL A 34 -6.03 -1.19 16.67
CA VAL A 34 -4.71 -0.59 16.40
C VAL A 34 -3.64 -1.40 17.12
N LEU A 35 -2.71 -1.96 16.33
CA LEU A 35 -1.59 -2.75 16.81
C LEU A 35 -0.29 -2.09 16.37
N SER A 36 0.65 -1.95 17.30
CA SER A 36 1.96 -1.36 17.03
C SER A 36 3.05 -2.25 17.61
N TYR A 37 3.88 -2.81 16.75
CA TYR A 37 5.01 -3.66 17.13
C TYR A 37 6.33 -2.96 16.80
N ASP A 38 7.30 -3.09 17.70
CA ASP A 38 8.68 -2.74 17.39
C ASP A 38 9.22 -3.75 16.37
N LYS A 39 8.92 -5.04 16.58
CA LYS A 39 9.34 -6.12 15.69
C LYS A 39 8.21 -7.12 15.41
N LEU A 40 7.91 -7.31 14.13
CA LEU A 40 6.99 -8.30 13.61
C LEU A 40 7.77 -9.38 12.85
N ILE A 41 7.80 -10.60 13.38
CA ILE A 41 8.48 -11.75 12.78
C ILE A 41 7.44 -12.80 12.41
N LEU A 42 7.26 -13.00 11.11
CA LEU A 42 6.40 -14.03 10.55
C LEU A 42 7.29 -15.00 9.78
N GLU A 43 7.59 -16.15 10.37
CA GLU A 43 8.38 -17.20 9.72
C GLU A 43 7.61 -17.85 8.54
N ASP A 44 8.29 -18.72 7.78
CA ASP A 44 7.71 -19.33 6.58
C ASP A 44 6.37 -20.04 6.87
N GLY A 45 5.35 -19.75 6.06
CA GLY A 45 4.00 -20.29 6.20
C GLY A 45 3.23 -19.79 7.44
N ALA A 46 3.73 -18.80 8.18
CA ALA A 46 3.02 -18.23 9.31
C ALA A 46 1.69 -17.59 8.89
N VAL A 47 0.68 -17.71 9.74
CA VAL A 47 -0.65 -17.15 9.51
C VAL A 47 -1.00 -16.18 10.63
N LEU A 48 -1.30 -14.93 10.27
CA LEU A 48 -1.84 -13.94 11.18
C LEU A 48 -3.34 -13.81 10.93
N LYS A 49 -4.16 -14.28 11.88
CA LYS A 49 -5.62 -14.25 11.79
C LYS A 49 -6.15 -13.00 12.48
N VAL A 50 -6.85 -12.18 11.71
CA VAL A 50 -7.59 -11.00 12.17
C VAL A 50 -9.00 -11.47 12.57
N PRO A 51 -9.46 -11.13 13.78
CA PRO A 51 -10.82 -11.42 14.22
C PRO A 51 -11.86 -10.74 13.33
N ASN A 52 -12.97 -11.43 13.08
CA ASN A 52 -14.04 -10.97 12.20
C ASN A 52 -14.94 -9.91 12.86
N GLU A 53 -14.80 -9.71 14.16
CA GLU A 53 -15.46 -8.68 14.95
C GLU A 53 -14.90 -7.28 14.66
N LEU A 54 -13.72 -7.20 14.06
CA LEU A 54 -13.10 -5.94 13.66
C LEU A 54 -13.57 -5.57 12.25
N GLU A 55 -14.17 -4.38 12.09
CA GLU A 55 -14.43 -3.81 10.76
C GLU A 55 -13.13 -3.30 10.11
N GLN A 56 -12.18 -2.85 10.94
CA GLN A 56 -10.90 -2.30 10.51
C GLN A 56 -9.76 -2.68 11.46
N LEU A 57 -8.57 -2.85 10.91
CA LEU A 57 -7.33 -3.07 11.63
C LEU A 57 -6.23 -2.14 11.08
N GLN A 58 -5.63 -1.38 11.98
CA GLN A 58 -4.37 -0.68 11.76
C GLN A 58 -3.22 -1.48 12.36
N LEU A 59 -2.25 -1.87 11.53
CA LEU A 59 -1.07 -2.62 11.96
C LEU A 59 0.19 -1.83 11.61
N ASN A 60 0.88 -1.35 12.64
CA ASN A 60 2.15 -0.66 12.52
C ASN A 60 3.27 -1.59 12.99
N ALA A 61 4.30 -1.77 12.17
CA ALA A 61 5.48 -2.54 12.53
C ALA A 61 6.73 -1.75 12.14
N ALA A 62 7.54 -1.34 13.12
CA ALA A 62 8.77 -0.62 12.86
C ALA A 62 9.80 -1.50 12.11
N TRP A 63 9.85 -2.80 12.45
CA TRP A 63 10.66 -3.82 11.80
C TRP A 63 9.82 -5.05 11.47
N ALA A 64 9.82 -5.49 10.21
CA ALA A 64 9.08 -6.64 9.74
C ALA A 64 10.00 -7.65 9.02
N GLU A 65 10.02 -8.88 9.52
CA GLU A 65 10.65 -10.04 8.88
C GLU A 65 9.55 -11.00 8.44
N ILE A 66 9.31 -11.06 7.14
CA ILE A 66 8.27 -11.87 6.53
C ILE A 66 8.93 -12.99 5.71
N GLY A 67 8.65 -14.23 6.09
CA GLY A 67 9.08 -15.44 5.40
C GLY A 67 8.37 -15.68 4.07
N ASN A 68 8.48 -16.90 3.55
CA ASN A 68 7.80 -17.36 2.35
C ASN A 68 6.41 -17.92 2.69
N GLY A 69 5.39 -17.60 1.90
CA GLY A 69 4.05 -18.15 2.03
C GLY A 69 3.28 -17.64 3.26
N VAL A 70 3.66 -16.48 3.79
CA VAL A 70 2.99 -15.88 4.96
C VAL A 70 1.60 -15.38 4.55
N SER A 71 0.61 -15.57 5.43
CA SER A 71 -0.76 -15.14 5.17
C SER A 71 -1.32 -14.26 6.30
N ILE A 72 -1.89 -13.12 5.95
CA ILE A 72 -2.76 -12.33 6.84
C ILE A 72 -4.20 -12.64 6.44
N LEU A 73 -4.94 -13.29 7.33
CA LEU A 73 -6.33 -13.71 7.11
C LEU A 73 -7.27 -12.74 7.82
N ALA A 74 -8.01 -11.96 7.05
CA ALA A 74 -8.96 -10.95 7.50
C ALA A 74 -10.27 -11.04 6.70
N GLN A 75 -10.64 -12.28 6.34
CA GLN A 75 -11.78 -12.58 5.49
C GLN A 75 -13.08 -12.58 6.29
N GLY A 76 -14.13 -11.98 5.71
CA GLY A 76 -15.46 -12.00 6.30
C GLY A 76 -16.05 -13.42 6.43
N PRO A 77 -16.80 -13.71 7.51
CA PRO A 77 -17.42 -15.02 7.71
C PRO A 77 -18.49 -15.29 6.66
N ALA A 78 -18.64 -16.55 6.23
CA ALA A 78 -19.75 -16.93 5.37
C ALA A 78 -21.09 -16.79 6.09
N GLY A 79 -22.13 -16.43 5.33
CA GLY A 79 -23.51 -16.47 5.74
C GLY A 79 -23.96 -17.91 6.01
N LYS A 80 -25.04 -18.04 6.79
CA LYS A 80 -25.67 -19.32 7.09
C LYS A 80 -26.81 -19.57 6.14
N ASP A 81 -26.93 -20.81 5.68
CA ASP A 81 -28.05 -21.25 4.88
C ASP A 81 -29.36 -21.14 5.67
N GLY A 82 -30.43 -20.84 4.95
CA GLY A 82 -31.79 -20.92 5.44
C GLY A 82 -32.22 -22.37 5.65
N ALA A 83 -32.94 -22.63 6.72
CA ALA A 83 -33.66 -23.88 6.94
C ALA A 83 -34.80 -24.05 5.93
N ALA A 84 -34.99 -25.30 5.49
CA ALA A 84 -36.14 -25.69 4.67
C ALA A 84 -37.45 -25.57 5.46
N GLY A 85 -38.52 -25.23 4.74
CA GLY A 85 -39.87 -25.23 5.26
C GLY A 85 -40.36 -26.66 5.52
N ALA A 86 -41.20 -26.82 6.54
CA ALA A 86 -41.77 -28.12 6.88
C ALA A 86 -42.81 -28.57 5.86
N ASP A 87 -42.69 -29.81 5.41
CA ASP A 87 -43.68 -30.46 4.57
C ASP A 87 -44.98 -30.71 5.36
N GLN A 88 -46.10 -30.77 4.64
CA GLN A 88 -47.34 -31.32 5.17
C GLN A 88 -47.57 -32.69 4.54
N GLU A 89 -47.29 -33.74 5.31
CA GLU A 89 -47.35 -35.11 4.81
C GLU A 89 -48.79 -35.67 4.73
N GLY A 90 -48.94 -36.64 3.85
CA GLY A 90 -50.15 -37.46 3.75
C GLY A 90 -51.35 -36.74 3.16
N GLN A 91 -52.52 -37.30 3.44
CA GLN A 91 -53.80 -36.84 2.95
C GLN A 91 -54.55 -36.09 4.06
N ALA A 92 -55.18 -34.97 3.71
CA ALA A 92 -56.06 -34.26 4.64
C ALA A 92 -57.29 -35.12 5.04
N GLU A 93 -57.95 -34.70 6.11
CA GLU A 93 -59.18 -35.34 6.57
C GLU A 93 -60.29 -35.30 5.50
N GLU A 94 -61.26 -36.21 5.60
CA GLU A 94 -62.38 -36.28 4.65
C GLU A 94 -63.06 -34.92 4.49
N CYS A 95 -63.30 -34.53 3.24
CA CYS A 95 -63.91 -33.27 2.85
C CYS A 95 -63.11 -32.02 3.26
N LYS A 96 -61.81 -32.14 3.57
CA LYS A 96 -60.92 -31.01 3.87
C LYS A 96 -59.88 -30.79 2.78
N ALA A 97 -59.61 -29.52 2.49
CA ALA A 97 -58.48 -29.12 1.66
C ALA A 97 -57.15 -29.49 2.33
N GLY A 98 -56.14 -29.75 1.50
CA GLY A 98 -54.79 -29.97 1.99
C GLY A 98 -54.25 -28.74 2.72
N LYS A 99 -53.44 -28.97 3.77
CA LYS A 99 -52.69 -27.91 4.44
C LYS A 99 -51.53 -27.42 3.58
N ARG A 100 -51.24 -26.13 3.65
CA ARG A 100 -50.10 -25.52 2.96
C ARG A 100 -48.77 -25.96 3.59
N GLY A 101 -47.75 -26.20 2.76
CA GLY A 101 -46.37 -26.37 3.22
C GLY A 101 -45.81 -25.10 3.88
N ALA A 102 -44.87 -25.26 4.82
CA ALA A 102 -44.22 -24.11 5.45
C ALA A 102 -43.20 -23.45 4.52
N ASP A 103 -42.95 -22.16 4.71
CA ASP A 103 -41.97 -21.42 3.93
C ASP A 103 -40.54 -21.80 4.32
N GLY A 104 -39.64 -21.82 3.34
CA GLY A 104 -38.21 -21.85 3.58
C GLY A 104 -37.74 -20.53 4.17
N THR A 105 -36.75 -20.59 5.05
CA THR A 105 -36.16 -19.38 5.62
C THR A 105 -35.07 -18.83 4.71
N HIS A 106 -34.80 -17.53 4.82
CA HIS A 106 -33.79 -16.83 4.02
C HIS A 106 -32.37 -17.21 4.50
N GLY A 107 -31.42 -17.25 3.58
CA GLY A 107 -30.00 -17.30 3.91
C GLY A 107 -29.52 -15.98 4.49
N THR A 108 -28.55 -16.02 5.42
CA THR A 108 -27.99 -14.80 5.99
C THR A 108 -26.93 -14.20 5.09
N GLN A 109 -26.73 -12.88 5.18
CA GLN A 109 -25.65 -12.18 4.50
C GLN A 109 -24.26 -12.72 4.92
N GLY A 110 -23.32 -12.76 3.98
CA GLY A 110 -21.91 -12.98 4.26
C GLY A 110 -21.25 -11.73 4.85
N GLY A 111 -20.37 -11.90 5.82
CA GLY A 111 -19.71 -10.78 6.49
C GLY A 111 -18.72 -10.05 5.57
N GLU A 112 -18.50 -8.78 5.87
CA GLU A 112 -17.54 -7.93 5.15
C GLU A 112 -16.09 -8.39 5.45
N GLY A 113 -15.19 -8.23 4.48
CA GLY A 113 -13.75 -8.36 4.72
C GLY A 113 -13.21 -7.19 5.55
N VAL A 114 -12.29 -7.45 6.47
CA VAL A 114 -11.77 -6.42 7.39
C VAL A 114 -10.89 -5.43 6.64
N ALA A 115 -11.15 -4.13 6.79
CA ALA A 115 -10.28 -3.11 6.20
C ALA A 115 -8.90 -3.08 6.90
N LEU A 116 -7.83 -3.15 6.14
CA LEU A 116 -6.46 -3.21 6.65
C LEU A 116 -5.69 -1.95 6.28
N THR A 117 -5.13 -1.28 7.27
CA THR A 117 -4.16 -0.20 7.09
C THR A 117 -2.85 -0.59 7.75
N MET A 118 -1.83 -0.82 6.95
CA MET A 118 -0.55 -1.36 7.40
C MET A 118 0.56 -0.38 7.12
N VAL A 119 1.40 -0.14 8.12
CA VAL A 119 2.64 0.63 7.99
C VAL A 119 3.80 -0.25 8.46
N MET A 120 4.67 -0.67 7.54
CA MET A 120 5.70 -1.67 7.86
C MET A 120 7.10 -1.27 7.41
N GLY A 121 8.08 -1.32 8.31
CA GLY A 121 9.50 -1.29 7.95
C GLY A 121 9.98 -2.70 7.59
N ILE A 122 10.01 -3.04 6.31
CA ILE A 122 10.36 -4.37 5.81
C ILE A 122 11.89 -4.55 5.85
N ALA A 123 12.35 -5.44 6.73
CA ALA A 123 13.73 -5.90 6.79
C ALA A 123 13.98 -7.14 5.93
N LYS A 124 12.98 -8.02 5.82
CA LYS A 124 13.00 -9.24 5.00
C LYS A 124 11.61 -9.53 4.46
N LEU A 125 11.51 -9.90 3.18
CA LEU A 125 10.26 -10.30 2.54
C LEU A 125 10.46 -11.49 1.58
N GLY A 126 9.92 -12.64 1.96
CA GLY A 126 9.75 -13.81 1.10
C GLY A 126 8.51 -13.65 0.22
N SER A 127 7.34 -14.00 0.74
CA SER A 127 6.05 -13.72 0.09
C SER A 127 4.93 -13.57 1.11
N LEU A 128 4.03 -12.62 0.84
CA LEU A 128 2.94 -12.22 1.71
C LEU A 128 1.61 -12.28 0.95
N THR A 129 0.65 -13.00 1.48
CA THR A 129 -0.75 -12.95 1.02
C THR A 129 -1.61 -12.25 2.05
N ILE A 130 -2.36 -11.24 1.62
CA ILE A 130 -3.34 -10.54 2.45
C ILE A 130 -4.73 -10.93 1.92
N ASN A 131 -5.49 -11.70 2.69
CA ASN A 131 -6.84 -12.12 2.33
C ASN A 131 -7.86 -11.34 3.17
N SER A 132 -8.44 -10.29 2.58
CA SER A 132 -9.54 -9.51 3.11
C SER A 132 -10.77 -9.62 2.21
N ARG A 133 -11.08 -10.85 1.77
CA ARG A 133 -12.29 -11.10 0.97
C ARG A 133 -13.55 -10.98 1.83
N GLY A 134 -14.66 -10.62 1.20
CA GLY A 134 -15.97 -10.79 1.81
C GLY A 134 -16.34 -12.26 1.93
N GLY A 135 -17.22 -12.57 2.88
CA GLY A 135 -17.81 -13.90 3.03
C GLY A 135 -18.93 -14.13 2.02
N ASP A 136 -19.09 -15.38 1.58
CA ASP A 136 -20.21 -15.76 0.72
C ASP A 136 -21.53 -15.66 1.49
N GLY A 137 -22.62 -15.26 0.83
CA GLY A 137 -23.95 -15.28 1.41
C GLY A 137 -24.50 -16.70 1.54
N GLY A 138 -25.35 -16.94 2.54
CA GLY A 138 -25.99 -18.23 2.75
C GLY A 138 -27.08 -18.48 1.72
N ASN A 139 -27.31 -19.74 1.35
CA ASN A 139 -28.39 -20.13 0.44
C ASN A 139 -29.76 -20.00 1.12
N GLY A 140 -30.79 -19.68 0.36
CA GLY A 140 -32.18 -19.72 0.84
C GLY A 140 -32.67 -21.16 1.02
N GLY A 141 -33.47 -21.39 2.07
CA GLY A 141 -34.09 -22.69 2.33
C GLY A 141 -35.21 -22.99 1.33
N SER A 142 -35.40 -24.26 0.97
CA SER A 142 -36.52 -24.66 0.12
C SER A 142 -37.86 -24.53 0.87
N GLY A 143 -38.92 -24.20 0.15
CA GLY A 143 -40.28 -24.27 0.68
C GLY A 143 -40.73 -25.72 0.88
N GLY A 144 -41.57 -25.95 1.89
CA GLY A 144 -42.15 -27.25 2.20
C GLY A 144 -43.29 -27.63 1.26
N GLN A 145 -43.53 -28.91 1.09
CA GLN A 145 -44.57 -29.46 0.24
C GLN A 145 -45.95 -29.28 0.87
N GLY A 146 -46.96 -28.99 0.03
CA GLY A 146 -48.35 -28.96 0.42
C GLY A 146 -48.95 -30.36 0.59
N GLN A 147 -49.96 -30.47 1.45
CA GLN A 147 -50.65 -31.74 1.74
C GLN A 147 -51.60 -32.13 0.62
N GLN A 148 -51.82 -33.42 0.41
CA GLN A 148 -52.87 -33.88 -0.49
C GLN A 148 -54.28 -33.54 0.02
N GLY A 149 -55.20 -33.22 -0.89
CA GLY A 149 -56.62 -33.00 -0.59
C GLY A 149 -57.30 -34.25 -0.01
N GLY A 150 -58.19 -34.06 0.96
CA GLY A 150 -58.85 -35.15 1.68
C GLY A 150 -59.84 -35.95 0.85
N ALA A 151 -60.10 -37.21 1.20
CA ALA A 151 -61.09 -38.00 0.47
C ALA A 151 -62.47 -37.31 0.48
N PHE A 152 -63.29 -37.51 -0.56
CA PHE A 152 -64.62 -36.91 -0.65
C PHE A 152 -65.67 -37.92 -1.10
N ASP A 153 -66.79 -38.07 -0.38
CA ASP A 153 -67.92 -38.91 -0.82
C ASP A 153 -69.25 -38.15 -0.88
N LYS A 154 -69.43 -37.17 0.01
CA LYS A 154 -70.69 -36.41 0.17
C LYS A 154 -70.52 -34.90 0.03
N CYS A 155 -69.32 -34.47 -0.34
CA CYS A 155 -68.90 -33.09 -0.42
C CYS A 155 -68.25 -32.83 -1.79
N ASN A 156 -67.96 -31.56 -2.05
CA ASN A 156 -67.14 -31.19 -3.18
C ASN A 156 -65.72 -31.74 -2.98
N ALA A 157 -65.08 -32.10 -4.08
CA ALA A 157 -63.73 -32.62 -4.09
C ALA A 157 -62.76 -31.55 -3.57
N PRO A 158 -62.07 -31.78 -2.45
CA PRO A 158 -61.18 -30.78 -1.89
C PRO A 158 -59.86 -30.73 -2.67
N ALA A 159 -59.32 -29.52 -2.78
CA ALA A 159 -58.03 -29.27 -3.42
C ALA A 159 -56.87 -29.70 -2.53
N GLY A 160 -55.71 -29.91 -3.15
CA GLY A 160 -54.44 -30.02 -2.45
C GLY A 160 -54.01 -28.70 -1.81
N GLY A 161 -53.18 -28.78 -0.79
CA GLY A 161 -52.59 -27.62 -0.14
C GLY A 161 -51.49 -27.01 -1.00
N ALA A 162 -51.34 -25.70 -1.01
CA ALA A 162 -50.24 -25.05 -1.73
C ALA A 162 -48.87 -25.41 -1.12
N GLY A 163 -47.81 -25.33 -1.91
CA GLY A 163 -46.44 -25.39 -1.42
C GLY A 163 -46.04 -24.12 -0.67
N GLY A 164 -45.06 -24.25 0.22
CA GLY A 164 -44.38 -23.11 0.84
C GLY A 164 -43.49 -22.38 -0.17
N ALA A 165 -43.29 -21.08 0.02
CA ALA A 165 -42.31 -20.32 -0.75
C ALA A 165 -40.87 -20.73 -0.35
N GLY A 166 -39.94 -20.65 -1.29
CA GLY A 166 -38.52 -20.75 -0.98
C GLY A 166 -37.98 -19.44 -0.39
N GLY A 167 -36.99 -19.53 0.50
CA GLY A 167 -36.32 -18.37 1.04
C GLY A 167 -35.37 -17.73 0.05
N ASP A 168 -35.12 -16.43 0.19
CA ASP A 168 -34.09 -15.73 -0.59
C ASP A 168 -32.68 -16.14 -0.14
N GLY A 169 -31.72 -16.11 -1.06
CA GLY A 169 -30.30 -16.21 -0.74
C GLY A 169 -29.78 -14.93 -0.10
N GLY A 170 -28.85 -15.04 0.84
CA GLY A 170 -28.18 -13.92 1.46
C GLY A 170 -27.19 -13.24 0.50
N ASP A 171 -27.04 -11.93 0.61
CA ASP A 171 -26.02 -11.18 -0.14
C ASP A 171 -24.60 -11.61 0.29
N GLY A 172 -23.64 -11.59 -0.64
CA GLY A 172 -22.22 -11.73 -0.32
C GLY A 172 -21.66 -10.45 0.28
N GLY A 173 -20.73 -10.59 1.23
CA GLY A 173 -20.07 -9.43 1.85
C GLY A 173 -19.09 -8.76 0.88
N ASN A 174 -18.84 -7.46 1.03
CA ASN A 174 -17.81 -6.79 0.24
C ASN A 174 -16.41 -7.16 0.75
N GLY A 175 -15.41 -7.06 -0.13
CA GLY A 175 -14.02 -7.20 0.26
C GLY A 175 -13.51 -5.93 0.95
N GLY A 176 -12.64 -6.10 1.94
CA GLY A 176 -12.08 -5.00 2.70
C GLY A 176 -11.10 -4.16 1.88
N GLN A 177 -10.99 -2.89 2.25
CA GLN A 177 -9.96 -2.02 1.71
C GLN A 177 -8.60 -2.40 2.30
N VAL A 178 -7.56 -2.50 1.48
CA VAL A 178 -6.21 -2.82 1.91
C VAL A 178 -5.27 -1.68 1.52
N SER A 179 -4.70 -1.02 2.52
CA SER A 179 -3.63 -0.03 2.37
C SER A 179 -2.37 -0.57 3.05
N LEU A 180 -1.28 -0.67 2.29
CA LEU A 180 0.04 -1.05 2.78
C LEU A 180 1.04 0.01 2.38
N THR A 181 1.51 0.75 3.37
CA THR A 181 2.66 1.65 3.25
C THR A 181 3.88 0.95 3.81
N TYR A 182 4.96 0.85 3.04
CA TYR A 182 6.16 0.16 3.50
C TYR A 182 7.44 0.96 3.28
N ARG A 183 8.41 0.77 4.17
CA ARG A 183 9.78 1.27 4.05
C ARG A 183 10.73 0.08 3.96
N LEU A 184 11.79 0.16 3.16
CA LEU A 184 12.81 -0.89 3.12
C LEU A 184 13.92 -0.53 4.11
N LEU A 185 14.20 -1.42 5.06
CA LEU A 185 15.21 -1.19 6.11
C LEU A 185 16.61 -1.67 5.72
N VAL A 186 16.70 -2.53 4.70
CA VAL A 186 17.96 -3.04 4.16
C VAL A 186 17.92 -2.87 2.65
N ASP A 187 19.03 -2.44 2.06
CA ASP A 187 19.18 -2.31 0.60
C ASP A 187 19.30 -3.72 0.01
N GLN A 188 18.17 -4.41 -0.08
CA GLN A 188 18.04 -5.70 -0.75
C GLN A 188 18.26 -5.40 -2.24
N GLY A 189 19.43 -5.75 -2.77
CA GLY A 189 19.98 -5.37 -4.08
C GLY A 189 19.19 -5.79 -5.34
N ASN A 190 17.86 -5.90 -5.25
CA ASN A 190 16.92 -5.85 -6.35
C ASN A 190 15.65 -5.19 -5.82
N GLN A 191 15.43 -3.91 -6.17
CA GLN A 191 14.17 -3.21 -5.92
C GLN A 191 13.01 -3.80 -6.74
N ASP A 192 13.33 -4.61 -7.75
CA ASP A 192 12.41 -5.45 -8.52
C ASP A 192 12.08 -6.72 -7.70
N ASP A 193 10.92 -6.93 -7.10
CA ASP A 193 9.68 -6.20 -7.12
C ASP A 193 8.97 -6.57 -5.80
N VAL A 194 9.08 -5.72 -4.76
CA VAL A 194 8.40 -5.96 -3.47
C VAL A 194 6.90 -6.18 -3.67
N ARG A 195 6.30 -5.53 -4.68
CA ARG A 195 4.90 -5.72 -5.02
C ARG A 195 4.63 -7.11 -5.62
N SER A 196 5.52 -7.67 -6.44
CA SER A 196 5.36 -9.05 -6.96
C SER A 196 5.26 -10.12 -5.85
N ARG A 197 5.84 -9.85 -4.68
CA ARG A 197 5.86 -10.75 -3.53
C ARG A 197 4.65 -10.56 -2.62
N ILE A 198 3.84 -9.54 -2.85
CA ILE A 198 2.65 -9.21 -2.06
C ILE A 198 1.42 -9.46 -2.91
N SER A 199 0.64 -10.48 -2.53
CA SER A 199 -0.65 -10.78 -3.14
C SER A 199 -1.77 -10.26 -2.23
N VAL A 200 -2.71 -9.49 -2.79
CA VAL A 200 -3.89 -9.02 -2.07
C VAL A 200 -5.14 -9.63 -2.68
N GLN A 201 -5.90 -10.36 -1.85
CA GLN A 201 -7.18 -10.95 -2.18
C GLN A 201 -8.27 -10.20 -1.42
N ASN A 202 -9.02 -9.35 -2.12
CA ASN A 202 -10.08 -8.53 -1.51
C ASN A 202 -11.32 -8.44 -2.41
N GLY A 203 -11.61 -9.50 -3.15
CA GLY A 203 -12.89 -9.66 -3.84
C GLY A 203 -14.05 -9.73 -2.84
N GLY A 204 -15.24 -9.34 -3.29
CA GLY A 204 -16.46 -9.64 -2.53
C GLY A 204 -16.78 -11.13 -2.52
N GLY A 205 -17.58 -11.54 -1.55
CA GLY A 205 -18.16 -12.87 -1.49
C GLY A 205 -19.27 -13.05 -2.51
N LYS A 206 -19.59 -14.28 -2.86
CA LYS A 206 -20.69 -14.61 -3.76
C LYS A 206 -22.03 -14.48 -3.05
N GLY A 207 -23.07 -14.07 -3.76
CA GLY A 207 -24.44 -14.15 -3.28
C GLY A 207 -24.90 -15.60 -3.14
N GLY A 208 -25.71 -15.86 -2.11
CA GLY A 208 -26.32 -17.16 -1.88
C GLY A 208 -27.38 -17.49 -2.95
N GLN A 209 -27.57 -18.78 -3.20
CA GLN A 209 -28.60 -19.24 -4.12
C GLN A 209 -30.01 -19.07 -3.53
N ALA A 210 -30.99 -18.88 -4.40
CA ALA A 210 -32.40 -18.88 -4.00
C ALA A 210 -32.86 -20.28 -3.55
N GLY A 211 -33.73 -20.32 -2.54
CA GLY A 211 -34.48 -21.51 -2.19
C GLY A 211 -35.55 -21.81 -3.24
N ALA A 212 -35.70 -23.08 -3.60
CA ALA A 212 -36.79 -23.52 -4.46
C ALA A 212 -38.13 -23.42 -3.72
N GLY A 213 -39.21 -23.11 -4.44
CA GLY A 213 -40.56 -23.23 -3.89
C GLY A 213 -40.96 -24.68 -3.68
N GLY A 214 -41.73 -24.93 -2.62
CA GLY A 214 -42.30 -26.24 -2.31
C GLY A 214 -43.35 -26.63 -3.32
N LYS A 215 -43.47 -27.93 -3.60
CA LYS A 215 -44.50 -28.43 -4.50
C LYS A 215 -45.88 -28.29 -3.87
N GLY A 216 -46.89 -28.01 -4.69
CA GLY A 216 -48.27 -28.14 -4.28
C GLY A 216 -48.62 -29.60 -3.96
N GLY A 217 -49.53 -29.80 -3.03
CA GLY A 217 -50.07 -31.11 -2.72
C GLY A 217 -51.04 -31.55 -3.82
N ALA A 218 -51.08 -32.86 -4.07
CA ALA A 218 -51.99 -33.42 -5.06
C ALA A 218 -53.46 -33.08 -4.72
N GLY A 219 -54.25 -32.84 -5.75
CA GLY A 219 -55.70 -32.81 -5.64
C GLY A 219 -56.27 -34.20 -5.34
N THR A 220 -57.60 -34.30 -5.37
CA THR A 220 -58.30 -35.58 -5.28
C THR A 220 -58.71 -36.05 -6.66
N GLU A 221 -58.61 -37.34 -6.96
CA GLU A 221 -59.07 -37.86 -8.25
C GLU A 221 -60.60 -37.81 -8.38
N GLY A 222 -61.09 -37.53 -9.59
CA GLY A 222 -62.52 -37.58 -9.88
C GLY A 222 -63.06 -39.00 -9.77
N LYS A 223 -64.29 -39.17 -9.26
CA LYS A 223 -64.93 -40.48 -9.14
C LYS A 223 -66.43 -40.45 -9.38
N TYR A 224 -66.98 -41.60 -9.74
CA TYR A 224 -68.42 -41.80 -9.85
C TYR A 224 -69.02 -42.05 -8.46
N ILE A 225 -69.92 -41.17 -8.03
CA ILE A 225 -70.69 -41.36 -6.80
C ILE A 225 -72.09 -41.92 -7.11
N THR A 226 -72.57 -42.81 -6.25
CA THR A 226 -73.91 -43.37 -6.35
C THR A 226 -74.93 -42.38 -5.79
N MET A 227 -75.71 -41.77 -6.69
CA MET A 227 -76.83 -40.89 -6.32
C MET A 227 -78.11 -41.49 -6.86
N ARG A 228 -79.16 -41.58 -6.02
CA ARG A 228 -80.52 -41.90 -6.50
C ARG A 228 -81.09 -40.65 -7.17
N THR A 229 -80.92 -40.54 -8.47
CA THR A 229 -81.56 -39.50 -9.28
C THR A 229 -82.58 -40.13 -10.23
N LEU A 230 -83.53 -39.33 -10.73
CA LEU A 230 -84.57 -39.79 -11.66
C LEU A 230 -84.02 -40.21 -13.04
N THR A 231 -82.73 -39.96 -13.34
CA THR A 231 -82.10 -40.20 -14.65
C THR A 231 -80.95 -41.23 -14.63
N GLY A 232 -80.61 -41.80 -13.47
CA GLY A 232 -79.58 -42.83 -13.34
C GLY A 232 -78.94 -42.90 -11.96
N ASN A 233 -78.30 -44.04 -11.64
CA ASN A 233 -77.78 -44.33 -10.30
C ASN A 233 -76.33 -43.85 -10.05
N ARG A 234 -75.68 -43.18 -11.02
CA ARG A 234 -74.27 -42.77 -10.94
C ARG A 234 -74.07 -41.38 -11.52
N LYS A 235 -73.38 -40.51 -10.80
CA LYS A 235 -72.97 -39.18 -11.26
C LYS A 235 -71.45 -39.07 -11.17
N TRP A 236 -70.81 -38.58 -12.23
CA TRP A 236 -69.40 -38.22 -12.20
C TRP A 236 -69.20 -36.97 -11.34
N MET A 237 -68.28 -37.02 -10.40
CA MET A 237 -67.79 -35.85 -9.66
C MET A 237 -66.37 -35.58 -10.08
N ALA A 238 -66.10 -34.35 -10.53
CA ALA A 238 -64.75 -33.90 -10.81
C ALA A 238 -63.91 -33.96 -9.53
N GLY A 239 -62.61 -34.24 -9.70
CA GLY A 239 -61.62 -34.21 -8.64
C GLY A 239 -61.34 -32.79 -8.15
N GLY A 240 -60.66 -32.67 -7.03
CA GLY A 240 -60.17 -31.39 -6.53
C GLY A 240 -58.87 -31.02 -7.22
N ASP A 241 -58.61 -29.74 -7.37
CA ASP A 241 -57.40 -29.24 -8.05
C ASP A 241 -56.13 -29.50 -7.22
N GLU A 242 -54.99 -29.57 -7.91
CA GLU A 242 -53.67 -29.58 -7.27
C GLU A 242 -53.40 -28.23 -6.59
N GLY A 243 -52.70 -28.27 -5.46
CA GLY A 243 -52.23 -27.06 -4.81
C GLY A 243 -51.25 -26.30 -5.69
N GLU A 244 -51.20 -24.97 -5.54
CA GLU A 244 -50.21 -24.16 -6.26
C GLU A 244 -48.80 -24.48 -5.75
N THR A 245 -47.83 -24.52 -6.68
CA THR A 245 -46.41 -24.62 -6.32
C THR A 245 -45.96 -23.29 -5.72
N GLY A 246 -45.18 -23.35 -4.64
CA GLY A 246 -44.62 -22.18 -4.00
C GLY A 246 -43.69 -21.41 -4.92
N VAL A 247 -43.56 -20.12 -4.68
CA VAL A 247 -42.65 -19.26 -5.45
C VAL A 247 -41.21 -19.52 -4.97
N ALA A 248 -40.26 -19.58 -5.90
CA ALA A 248 -38.84 -19.61 -5.55
C ALA A 248 -38.40 -18.26 -4.96
N GLY A 249 -37.41 -18.30 -4.07
CA GLY A 249 -36.77 -17.10 -3.57
C GLY A 249 -35.93 -16.38 -4.65
N LYS A 250 -35.30 -15.29 -4.27
CA LYS A 250 -34.36 -14.53 -5.09
C LYS A 250 -32.92 -14.91 -4.72
N PRO A 251 -32.00 -14.96 -5.69
CA PRO A 251 -30.58 -15.09 -5.39
C PRO A 251 -30.07 -13.83 -4.68
N GLY A 252 -29.10 -14.00 -3.80
CA GLY A 252 -28.35 -12.91 -3.21
C GLY A 252 -27.46 -12.21 -4.25
N ARG A 253 -27.08 -10.97 -3.97
CA ARG A 253 -26.14 -10.20 -4.78
C ARG A 253 -24.71 -10.56 -4.40
N ASP A 254 -23.83 -10.56 -5.39
CA ASP A 254 -22.39 -10.65 -5.14
C ASP A 254 -21.88 -9.36 -4.46
N GLY A 255 -20.93 -9.52 -3.55
CA GLY A 255 -20.25 -8.42 -2.89
C GLY A 255 -19.28 -7.69 -3.83
N VAL A 256 -18.98 -6.45 -3.50
CA VAL A 256 -18.07 -5.61 -4.28
C VAL A 256 -16.62 -5.84 -3.85
N LYS A 257 -15.69 -5.76 -4.80
CA LYS A 257 -14.26 -5.81 -4.53
C LYS A 257 -13.78 -4.54 -3.81
N GLY A 258 -12.95 -4.70 -2.78
CA GLY A 258 -12.34 -3.58 -2.06
C GLY A 258 -11.24 -2.87 -2.86
N GLN A 259 -10.78 -1.72 -2.37
CA GLN A 259 -9.65 -1.01 -2.95
C GLN A 259 -8.31 -1.54 -2.42
N VAL A 260 -7.27 -1.48 -3.24
CA VAL A 260 -5.90 -1.88 -2.87
C VAL A 260 -4.94 -0.74 -3.16
N LEU A 261 -4.19 -0.32 -2.14
CA LEU A 261 -3.09 0.63 -2.25
C LEU A 261 -1.85 0.02 -1.60
N VAL A 262 -0.81 -0.24 -2.39
CA VAL A 262 0.49 -0.71 -1.89
C VAL A 262 1.55 0.29 -2.29
N GLN A 263 2.06 1.08 -1.35
CA GLN A 263 2.95 2.20 -1.61
C GLN A 263 4.23 2.09 -0.80
N GLN A 264 5.36 2.42 -1.43
CA GLN A 264 6.62 2.61 -0.73
C GLN A 264 6.66 4.02 -0.13
N ASP A 265 6.96 4.14 1.17
CA ASP A 265 7.29 5.40 1.80
C ASP A 265 8.73 5.79 1.40
N LEU A 266 8.83 6.79 0.54
CA LEU A 266 10.10 7.30 0.00
C LEU A 266 10.63 8.51 0.78
N ARG A 267 9.90 9.02 1.80
CA ARG A 267 10.25 10.25 2.51
C ARG A 267 11.63 10.18 3.13
N ASP A 268 11.96 9.10 3.84
CA ASP A 268 13.27 8.94 4.48
C ASP A 268 14.41 8.79 3.48
N ARG A 269 14.15 8.22 2.29
CA ARG A 269 15.16 8.12 1.24
C ARG A 269 15.49 9.49 0.65
N MET A 270 14.49 10.36 0.54
CA MET A 270 14.67 11.74 0.11
C MET A 270 15.44 12.55 1.16
N ASP A 271 15.14 12.40 2.45
CA ASP A 271 15.87 13.05 3.54
C ASP A 271 17.33 12.58 3.62
N ALA A 272 17.58 11.27 3.49
CA ALA A 272 18.93 10.73 3.44
C ALA A 272 19.72 11.20 2.20
N MET A 273 19.05 11.34 1.05
CA MET A 273 19.65 11.88 -0.17
C MET A 273 19.99 13.37 -0.01
N LEU A 274 19.10 14.15 0.60
CA LEU A 274 19.30 15.57 0.92
C LEU A 274 20.49 15.77 1.88
N GLN A 275 20.61 14.95 2.92
CA GLN A 275 21.75 14.99 3.84
C GLN A 275 23.07 14.61 3.17
N ASN A 276 23.07 13.61 2.29
CA ASN A 276 24.28 13.20 1.58
C ASN A 276 24.73 14.30 0.60
N GLN A 277 23.78 14.92 -0.11
CA GLN A 277 24.08 16.07 -0.98
C GLN A 277 24.62 17.27 -0.18
N SER A 278 24.05 17.58 0.99
CA SER A 278 24.52 18.70 1.81
C SER A 278 25.94 18.46 2.35
N ALA A 279 26.26 17.22 2.72
CA ALA A 279 27.62 16.83 3.11
C ALA A 279 28.62 16.96 1.95
N GLN A 280 28.24 16.55 0.73
CA GLN A 280 29.08 16.69 -0.47
C GLN A 280 29.34 18.17 -0.83
N VAL A 281 28.32 19.02 -0.76
CA VAL A 281 28.46 20.47 -1.00
C VAL A 281 29.38 21.11 0.03
N THR A 282 29.26 20.71 1.30
CA THR A 282 30.13 21.21 2.38
C THR A 282 31.59 20.79 2.15
N ALA A 283 31.82 19.51 1.84
CA ALA A 283 33.16 19.00 1.55
C ALA A 283 33.80 19.69 0.33
N LEU A 284 33.02 19.93 -0.73
CA LEU A 284 33.50 20.65 -1.92
C LEU A 284 33.84 22.12 -1.58
N LYS A 285 33.01 22.79 -0.79
CA LYS A 285 33.26 24.16 -0.31
C LYS A 285 34.57 24.24 0.48
N ASP A 286 34.82 23.29 1.38
CA ASP A 286 36.05 23.27 2.19
C ASP A 286 37.31 23.03 1.33
N GLN A 287 37.20 22.17 0.30
CA GLN A 287 38.28 21.99 -0.68
C GLN A 287 38.59 23.28 -1.45
N LEU A 288 37.57 24.01 -1.89
CA LEU A 288 37.71 25.29 -2.58
C LEU A 288 38.37 26.35 -1.70
N VAL A 289 37.93 26.48 -0.44
CA VAL A 289 38.54 27.44 0.51
C VAL A 289 40.00 27.11 0.76
N THR A 290 40.34 25.83 0.91
CA THR A 290 41.72 25.38 1.10
C THR A 290 42.59 25.70 -0.10
N LYS A 291 42.08 25.45 -1.31
CA LYS A 291 42.79 25.75 -2.56
C LYS A 291 43.00 27.25 -2.74
N LEU A 292 41.98 28.05 -2.44
CA LEU A 292 42.05 29.52 -2.52
C LEU A 292 43.07 30.09 -1.51
N ALA A 293 43.16 29.51 -0.31
CA ALA A 293 44.15 29.91 0.68
C ALA A 293 45.58 29.58 0.23
N GLU A 294 45.79 28.44 -0.41
CA GLU A 294 47.09 28.04 -0.96
C GLU A 294 47.50 28.94 -2.14
N GLU A 295 46.58 29.22 -3.07
CA GLU A 295 46.83 30.15 -4.18
C GLU A 295 47.17 31.55 -3.66
N LYS A 296 46.43 32.06 -2.66
CA LYS A 296 46.71 33.35 -2.04
C LYS A 296 48.13 33.39 -1.45
N LYS A 297 48.54 32.33 -0.76
CA LYS A 297 49.89 32.23 -0.16
C LYS A 297 50.98 32.22 -1.24
N GLN A 298 50.76 31.50 -2.34
CA GLN A 298 51.70 31.50 -3.47
C GLN A 298 51.84 32.87 -4.12
N VAL A 299 50.73 33.60 -4.28
CA VAL A 299 50.74 34.97 -4.83
C VAL A 299 51.44 35.95 -3.90
N GLU A 300 51.19 35.89 -2.58
CA GLU A 300 51.88 36.74 -1.59
C GLU A 300 53.39 36.48 -1.56
N GLU A 301 53.81 35.22 -1.66
CA GLU A 301 55.23 34.87 -1.66
C GLU A 301 55.92 35.31 -2.96
N ALA A 302 55.26 35.13 -4.10
CA ALA A 302 55.74 35.63 -5.39
C ALA A 302 55.87 37.17 -5.39
N ALA A 303 54.92 37.88 -4.78
CA ALA A 303 54.96 39.33 -4.65
C ALA A 303 56.14 39.79 -3.76
N LYS A 304 56.39 39.12 -2.64
CA LYS A 304 57.58 39.41 -1.79
C LYS A 304 58.89 39.22 -2.54
N GLN A 305 59.02 38.11 -3.28
CA GLN A 305 60.21 37.85 -4.08
C GLN A 305 60.42 38.92 -5.15
N ALA A 306 59.35 39.37 -5.81
CA ALA A 306 59.40 40.44 -6.79
C ALA A 306 59.84 41.78 -6.16
N ILE A 307 59.31 42.12 -4.97
CA ILE A 307 59.68 43.32 -4.23
C ILE A 307 61.17 43.29 -3.84
N SER A 308 61.65 42.18 -3.27
CA SER A 308 63.07 42.06 -2.88
C SER A 308 64.02 42.12 -4.09
N ALA A 309 63.62 41.55 -5.23
CA ALA A 309 64.39 41.68 -6.47
C ALA A 309 64.47 43.15 -6.95
N LEU A 310 63.37 43.89 -6.80
CA LEU A 310 63.31 45.30 -7.15
C LEU A 310 64.17 46.15 -6.21
N GLU A 311 64.17 45.86 -4.91
CA GLU A 311 65.03 46.53 -3.92
C GLU A 311 66.52 46.32 -4.24
N GLN A 312 66.92 45.10 -4.61
CA GLN A 312 68.29 44.83 -5.03
C GLN A 312 68.67 45.60 -6.31
N GLN A 313 67.75 45.72 -7.27
CA GLN A 313 67.97 46.55 -8.45
C GLN A 313 68.18 48.02 -8.08
N VAL A 314 67.36 48.58 -7.18
CA VAL A 314 67.49 49.97 -6.73
C VAL A 314 68.84 50.21 -6.03
N ILE A 315 69.29 49.29 -5.17
CA ILE A 315 70.59 49.38 -4.51
C ILE A 315 71.73 49.34 -5.53
N SER A 316 71.64 48.46 -6.54
CA SER A 316 72.64 48.36 -7.60
C SER A 316 72.71 49.63 -8.46
N LEU A 317 71.56 50.23 -8.78
CA LEU A 317 71.46 51.52 -9.47
C LEU A 317 72.09 52.65 -8.65
N GLN A 318 71.83 52.68 -7.33
CA GLN A 318 72.39 53.70 -6.44
C GLN A 318 73.91 53.58 -6.29
N SER A 319 74.44 52.36 -6.27
CA SER A 319 75.89 52.09 -6.30
C SER A 319 76.53 52.53 -7.62
N ASN A 320 75.86 52.27 -8.76
CA ASN A 320 76.34 52.69 -10.07
C ASN A 320 76.31 54.22 -10.21
N MET A 321 75.33 54.90 -9.62
CA MET A 321 75.27 56.36 -9.55
C MET A 321 76.40 56.98 -8.71
N GLN A 322 76.86 56.31 -7.65
CA GLN A 322 77.97 56.78 -6.81
C GLN A 322 79.36 56.54 -7.44
N GLY A 323 79.48 55.58 -8.36
CA GLY A 323 80.70 55.35 -9.14
C GLY A 323 80.86 56.25 -10.38
N ALA A 324 79.82 56.97 -10.80
CA ALA A 324 79.76 57.71 -12.05
C ALA A 324 80.14 59.19 -11.92
N ALA A 325 81.37 59.47 -11.47
CA ALA A 325 81.97 60.82 -11.51
C ALA A 325 82.70 61.13 -12.84
N ASP A 326 82.69 60.23 -13.83
CA ASP A 326 83.33 60.45 -15.14
C ASP A 326 82.37 60.25 -16.32
N GLN A 327 82.36 61.25 -17.21
CA GLN A 327 81.26 61.64 -18.08
C GLN A 327 81.01 60.74 -19.31
N THR A 328 81.72 59.61 -19.44
CA THR A 328 81.59 58.67 -20.57
C THR A 328 80.81 57.39 -20.22
N ALA A 329 80.62 57.09 -18.93
CA ALA A 329 79.83 55.93 -18.47
C ALA A 329 78.31 56.19 -18.47
N VAL A 330 77.90 57.45 -18.54
CA VAL A 330 76.49 57.88 -18.45
C VAL A 330 75.70 57.47 -19.70
N ASP A 331 76.26 57.61 -20.91
CA ASP A 331 75.55 57.23 -22.15
C ASP A 331 75.36 55.71 -22.28
N GLN A 332 76.35 54.92 -21.83
CA GLN A 332 76.24 53.46 -21.80
C GLN A 332 75.21 52.99 -20.75
N SER A 333 75.15 53.68 -19.61
CA SER A 333 74.18 53.40 -18.55
C SER A 333 72.76 53.76 -18.99
N ILE A 334 72.55 54.90 -19.67
CA ILE A 334 71.23 55.28 -20.23
C ILE A 334 70.76 54.25 -21.26
N THR A 335 71.66 53.73 -22.09
CA THR A 335 71.32 52.71 -23.09
C THR A 335 70.94 51.37 -22.44
N GLN A 336 71.69 50.95 -21.40
CA GLN A 336 71.36 49.72 -20.65
C GLN A 336 70.06 49.87 -19.85
N ILE A 337 69.80 51.04 -19.25
CA ILE A 337 68.55 51.33 -18.56
C ILE A 337 67.38 51.31 -19.55
N GLY A 338 67.54 51.89 -20.75
CA GLY A 338 66.51 51.83 -21.80
C GLY A 338 66.14 50.39 -22.18
N GLN A 339 67.14 49.53 -22.38
CA GLN A 339 66.92 48.11 -22.70
C GLN A 339 66.28 47.34 -21.52
N GLN A 340 66.67 47.63 -20.28
CA GLN A 340 66.07 46.99 -19.10
C GLN A 340 64.62 47.42 -18.86
N VAL A 341 64.30 48.69 -19.10
CA VAL A 341 62.93 49.20 -19.02
C VAL A 341 62.03 48.58 -20.09
N GLU A 342 62.54 48.42 -21.33
CA GLU A 342 61.83 47.67 -22.38
C GLU A 342 61.59 46.20 -21.98
N GLN A 343 62.60 45.56 -21.38
CA GLN A 343 62.49 44.17 -20.96
C GLN A 343 61.52 44.00 -19.78
N GLN A 344 61.45 44.98 -18.88
CA GLN A 344 60.47 44.99 -17.79
C GLN A 344 59.05 45.29 -18.30
N SER A 345 58.88 46.20 -19.26
CA SER A 345 57.59 46.43 -19.92
C SER A 345 57.06 45.15 -20.55
N ALA A 346 57.91 44.43 -21.28
CA ALA A 346 57.53 43.15 -21.91
C ALA A 346 57.12 42.08 -20.89
N ARG A 347 57.78 42.03 -19.71
CA ARG A 347 57.40 41.10 -18.63
C ARG A 347 56.06 41.49 -17.98
N ILE A 348 55.79 42.78 -17.84
CA ILE A 348 54.51 43.27 -17.31
C ILE A 348 53.39 42.94 -18.29
N ASP A 349 53.61 43.09 -19.59
CA ASP A 349 52.65 42.71 -20.62
C ASP A 349 52.40 41.19 -20.62
N GLU A 350 53.44 40.37 -20.42
CA GLU A 350 53.30 38.91 -20.29
C GLU A 350 52.50 38.51 -19.03
N LEU A 351 52.75 39.17 -17.90
CA LEU A 351 51.99 38.98 -16.66
C LEU A 351 50.52 39.41 -16.81
N GLY A 352 50.27 40.53 -17.51
CA GLY A 352 48.92 40.99 -17.85
C GLY A 352 48.17 39.98 -18.72
N ALA A 353 48.83 39.42 -19.74
CA ALA A 353 48.25 38.39 -20.60
C ALA A 353 47.94 37.10 -19.83
N LYS A 354 48.84 36.65 -18.95
CA LYS A 354 48.61 35.47 -18.08
C LYS A 354 47.45 35.71 -17.11
N LEU A 355 47.36 36.90 -16.53
CA LEU A 355 46.25 37.25 -15.65
C LEU A 355 44.92 37.26 -16.41
N GLU A 356 44.87 37.83 -17.60
CA GLU A 356 43.67 37.83 -18.44
C GLU A 356 43.25 36.40 -18.84
N GLN A 357 44.21 35.53 -19.13
CA GLN A 357 43.96 34.13 -19.42
C GLN A 357 43.40 33.38 -18.19
N SER A 358 43.92 33.67 -17.00
CA SER A 358 43.41 33.11 -15.74
C SER A 358 41.97 33.59 -15.44
N ILE A 359 41.66 34.85 -15.74
CA ILE A 359 40.31 35.40 -15.58
C ILE A 359 39.32 34.73 -16.55
N LYS A 360 39.70 34.56 -17.82
CA LYS A 360 38.87 33.82 -18.80
C LYS A 360 38.64 32.37 -18.39
N ALA A 361 39.66 31.70 -17.85
CA ALA A 361 39.53 30.34 -17.36
C ALA A 361 38.55 30.25 -16.17
N MET A 362 38.65 31.17 -15.20
CA MET A 362 37.71 31.25 -14.08
C MET A 362 36.26 31.54 -14.53
N GLN A 363 36.07 32.46 -15.49
CA GLN A 363 34.74 32.73 -16.06
C GLN A 363 34.15 31.49 -16.74
N SER A 364 34.95 30.74 -17.49
CA SER A 364 34.51 29.50 -18.14
C SER A 364 34.08 28.43 -17.14
N GLN A 365 34.80 28.29 -16.02
CA GLN A 365 34.42 27.36 -14.94
C GLN A 365 33.11 27.79 -14.25
N LEU A 366 32.91 29.09 -14.03
CA LEU A 366 31.67 29.66 -13.50
C LEU A 366 30.47 29.39 -14.42
N ASP A 367 30.64 29.55 -15.74
CA ASP A 367 29.61 29.23 -16.72
C ASP A 367 29.28 27.73 -16.77
N GLN A 368 30.28 26.87 -16.64
CA GLN A 368 30.07 25.42 -16.56
C GLN A 368 29.29 25.02 -15.30
N MET A 369 29.65 25.59 -14.14
CA MET A 369 28.88 25.37 -12.90
C MET A 369 27.44 25.88 -13.03
N SER A 370 27.23 27.06 -13.61
CA SER A 370 25.89 27.61 -13.84
C SER A 370 25.04 26.68 -14.69
N LYS A 371 25.61 26.12 -15.77
CA LYS A 371 24.92 25.13 -16.62
C LYS A 371 24.63 23.82 -15.89
N GLN A 372 25.53 23.35 -15.04
CA GLN A 372 25.30 22.14 -14.23
C GLN A 372 24.17 22.37 -13.22
N VAL A 373 24.16 23.51 -12.53
CA VAL A 373 23.09 23.89 -11.59
C VAL A 373 21.75 23.98 -12.30
N ASN A 374 21.68 24.61 -13.48
CA ASN A 374 20.44 24.70 -14.26
C ASN A 374 19.97 23.31 -14.74
N SER A 375 20.87 22.46 -15.22
CA SER A 375 20.51 21.08 -15.60
C SER A 375 20.02 20.24 -14.43
N LEU A 376 20.57 20.45 -13.23
CA LEU A 376 20.08 19.84 -11.99
C LEU A 376 18.69 20.38 -11.63
N ASN A 377 18.45 21.68 -11.77
CA ASN A 377 17.15 22.29 -11.53
C ASN A 377 16.09 21.75 -12.51
N ASP A 378 16.40 21.64 -13.80
CA ASP A 378 15.51 21.08 -14.82
C ASP A 378 15.21 19.58 -14.55
N LYS A 379 16.18 18.83 -14.02
CA LYS A 379 15.96 17.45 -13.58
C LYS A 379 15.05 17.37 -12.36
N VAL A 380 15.17 18.30 -11.41
CA VAL A 380 14.27 18.39 -10.25
C VAL A 380 12.86 18.76 -10.70
N ASP A 381 12.72 19.69 -11.64
CA ASP A 381 11.42 20.13 -12.16
C ASP A 381 10.73 19.06 -13.03
N SER A 382 11.49 18.27 -13.80
CA SER A 382 10.95 17.12 -14.54
C SER A 382 10.55 15.95 -13.63
N LEU A 383 11.24 15.76 -12.51
CA LEU A 383 10.84 14.79 -11.48
C LEU A 383 9.61 15.26 -10.68
N SER A 384 9.44 16.56 -10.46
CA SER A 384 8.25 17.11 -9.78
C SER A 384 7.01 17.13 -10.67
N SER A 385 7.16 17.38 -11.97
CA SER A 385 6.05 17.38 -12.94
C SER A 385 5.58 15.98 -13.34
N ASN A 386 6.47 14.98 -13.35
CA ASN A 386 6.08 13.57 -13.54
C ASN A 386 5.31 12.99 -12.34
N ASN A 387 5.45 13.57 -11.14
CA ASN A 387 4.66 13.19 -9.96
C ASN A 387 3.25 13.81 -9.91
N ASN A 388 2.94 14.77 -10.80
CA ASN A 388 1.61 15.41 -10.88
C ASN A 388 0.77 14.95 -12.09
N SER A 389 1.23 13.93 -12.84
CA SER A 389 0.55 13.45 -14.07
C SER A 389 0.16 11.96 -14.04
N GLN A 390 0.01 11.35 -12.86
CA GLN A 390 -0.61 10.03 -12.71
C GLN A 390 -1.79 10.05 -11.75
#